data_AF-A0A9Q3PVI2-F1
#
_entry.id   AF-A0A9Q3PVI2-F1
#
_cell.length_a   1.000
_cell.length_b   1.000
_cell.length_c   1.000
_cell.angle_alpha   90.00
_cell.angle_beta   90.00
_cell.angle_gamma   90.00
#
_symmetry.space_group_name_H-M   'P 1'
#
loop_
_entity.id
_entity.type
_entity.pdbx_description
1 polymer ?
#
loop_
_entity_poly.entity_id
_entity_poly.type
_entity_poly.pdbx_seq_one_letter_code
_entity_poly.pdbx_strand_id
1 'polypeptide(L)'
;MVGDFRALNTSAVPDRYPIPKVQIFLTQISQGVYISTMDALKGLHQNVVTPRARKDLRIIVHCRVYEYFIIPFDIKNAPSHFQRMMNEIFPEERSEGWLII
;
A
#
# COMPACT_ATOMS: atom_id res chain seq x y z
N MET A 1 9.75 -3.10 14.75
CA MET A 1 8.71 -3.82 15.52
C MET A 1 7.74 -4.40 14.50
N VAL A 2 7.52 -5.71 14.55
CA VAL A 2 6.65 -6.43 13.61
C VAL A 2 5.50 -7.02 14.42
N GLY A 3 4.26 -6.68 14.07
CA GLY A 3 3.06 -7.27 14.67
C GLY A 3 2.63 -8.52 13.92
N ASP A 4 2.06 -9.50 14.60
CA ASP A 4 1.43 -10.66 13.96
C ASP A 4 -0.02 -10.32 13.59
N PHE A 5 -0.25 -10.01 12.31
CA PHE A 5 -1.56 -9.64 11.78
C PHE A 5 -2.27 -10.79 11.05
N ARG A 6 -1.82 -12.04 11.16
CA ARG A 6 -2.42 -13.17 10.41
C ARG A 6 -3.90 -13.37 10.71
N ALA A 7 -4.29 -13.27 11.98
CA ALA A 7 -5.69 -13.37 12.40
C ALA A 7 -6.55 -12.20 11.85
N LEU A 8 -6.00 -10.99 11.88
CA LEU A 8 -6.64 -9.80 11.31
C LEU A 8 -6.80 -9.95 9.79
N ASN A 9 -5.76 -10.37 9.08
CA ASN A 9 -5.77 -10.56 7.63
C ASN A 9 -6.77 -11.63 7.18
N THR A 10 -7.02 -12.64 8.01
CA THR A 10 -8.00 -13.70 7.75
C THR A 10 -9.44 -13.20 7.90
N SER A 11 -9.71 -12.39 8.93
CA SER A 11 -11.05 -11.84 9.20
C SER A 11 -11.39 -10.61 8.36
N ALA A 12 -10.37 -9.86 7.91
CA ALA A 12 -10.57 -8.65 7.13
C ALA A 12 -11.09 -8.94 5.71
N VAL A 13 -12.10 -8.17 5.31
CA VAL A 13 -12.63 -8.16 3.95
C VAL A 13 -11.52 -7.73 2.99
N PRO A 14 -11.21 -8.53 1.94
CA PRO A 14 -10.17 -8.19 0.97
C PRO A 14 -10.55 -6.95 0.17
N ASP A 15 -9.67 -5.94 0.15
CA ASP A 15 -9.78 -4.80 -0.75
C ASP A 15 -9.24 -5.18 -2.14
N ARG A 16 -10.16 -5.41 -3.08
CA ARG A 16 -9.86 -5.85 -4.46
C ARG A 16 -9.65 -4.66 -5.39
N TYR A 17 -8.80 -3.72 -4.99
CA TYR A 17 -8.39 -2.63 -5.87
C TYR A 17 -7.57 -3.20 -7.04
N PRO A 18 -7.82 -2.77 -8.29
CA PRO A 18 -7.12 -3.32 -9.44
C PRO A 18 -5.64 -2.94 -9.40
N ILE A 19 -4.78 -3.94 -9.28
CA ILE A 19 -3.33 -3.80 -9.41
C ILE A 19 -2.97 -4.28 -10.83
N PRO A 20 -2.23 -3.48 -11.61
CA PRO A 20 -1.86 -3.84 -12.97
C PRO A 20 -1.05 -5.15 -12.99
N LYS A 21 -1.32 -6.00 -14.00
CA LYS A 21 -0.53 -7.21 -14.20
C LYS A 21 0.88 -6.83 -14.68
N VAL A 22 1.87 -7.56 -14.21
CA VAL A 22 3.29 -7.37 -14.61
C VAL A 22 3.46 -7.36 -16.14
N GLN A 23 2.72 -8.18 -16.89
CA GLN A 23 2.81 -8.19 -18.35
C GLN A 23 2.38 -6.87 -18.99
N ILE A 24 1.32 -6.26 -18.46
CA ILE A 24 0.80 -4.97 -18.94
C ILE A 24 1.83 -3.88 -18.62
N PHE A 25 2.35 -3.91 -17.39
CA PHE A 25 3.40 -3.01 -16.92
C PHE A 25 4.63 -3.04 -17.85
N LEU A 26 5.17 -4.23 -18.14
CA LEU A 26 6.34 -4.38 -19.01
C LEU A 26 6.09 -3.89 -20.44
N THR A 27 4.89 -4.13 -20.97
CA THR A 27 4.54 -3.70 -22.33
C THR A 27 4.49 -2.18 -22.43
N GLN A 28 3.95 -1.50 -21.43
CA GLN A 28 3.89 -0.04 -21.41
C GLN A 28 5.29 0.59 -21.29
N ILE A 29 6.14 0.04 -20.42
CA ILE A 29 7.51 0.55 -20.22
C ILE A 29 8.40 0.30 -21.44
N SER A 30 8.16 -0.78 -22.19
CA SER A 30 8.96 -1.11 -23.39
C SER A 30 8.92 -0.05 -24.48
N GLN A 31 7.95 0.88 -24.44
CA GLN A 31 7.83 1.99 -25.38
C GLN A 31 8.68 3.21 -24.98
N GLY A 32 9.18 3.25 -23.75
CA GLY A 32 10.00 4.35 -23.25
C GLY A 32 11.43 4.31 -23.78
N VAL A 33 11.93 5.45 -24.25
CA VAL A 33 13.34 5.61 -24.65
C VAL A 33 14.25 5.74 -23.42
N TYR A 34 13.74 6.36 -22.35
CA TYR A 34 14.41 6.51 -21.07
C TYR A 34 13.46 6.11 -19.95
N ILE A 35 13.94 5.30 -19.02
CA ILE A 35 13.15 4.78 -17.89
C ILE A 35 13.84 5.22 -16.61
N SER A 36 13.10 5.85 -15.72
CA SER A 36 13.57 6.22 -14.38
C SER A 36 12.69 5.54 -13.35
N THR A 37 13.30 4.95 -12.34
CA THR A 37 12.62 4.26 -11.24
C THR A 37 12.82 5.03 -9.95
N MET A 38 11.74 5.27 -9.21
CA MET A 38 11.79 5.91 -7.90
C MET A 38 11.19 4.97 -6.86
N ASP A 39 11.89 4.81 -5.74
CA ASP A 39 11.37 4.06 -4.59
C ASP A 39 10.74 5.01 -3.58
N ALA A 40 9.49 4.74 -3.19
CA ALA A 40 8.84 5.46 -2.11
C ALA A 40 9.37 4.92 -0.78
N LEU A 41 10.39 5.58 -0.22
CA LEU A 41 11.03 5.15 1.01
C LEU A 41 10.01 4.95 2.13
N LYS A 42 9.84 3.71 2.56
CA LYS A 42 8.83 3.30 3.54
C LYS A 42 7.41 3.79 3.17
N GLY A 43 7.00 3.67 1.91
CA GLY A 43 5.76 4.24 1.38
C GLY A 43 4.49 3.93 2.19
N LEU A 44 4.38 2.73 2.77
CA LEU A 44 3.27 2.40 3.68
C LEU A 44 3.32 3.18 4.98
N HIS A 45 4.51 3.43 5.52
CA HIS A 45 4.71 4.19 6.75
C HIS A 45 4.53 5.71 6.59
N GLN A 46 4.16 6.17 5.41
CA GLN A 46 3.77 7.56 5.19
C GLN A 46 2.25 7.75 5.39
N ASN A 47 1.49 6.66 5.39
CA ASN A 47 0.03 6.69 5.37
C ASN A 47 -0.58 6.58 6.76
N VAL A 48 -1.43 7.54 7.11
CA VAL A 48 -2.11 7.58 8.41
C VAL A 48 -3.30 6.63 8.44
N VAL A 49 -3.39 5.86 9.52
CA VAL A 49 -4.51 4.95 9.78
C VAL A 49 -5.70 5.72 10.33
N THR A 50 -6.88 5.46 9.78
CA THR A 50 -8.15 6.01 10.27
C THR A 50 -8.41 5.61 11.73
N PRO A 51 -9.01 6.48 12.56
CA PRO A 51 -9.27 6.17 13.98
C PRO A 51 -10.03 4.85 14.21
N ARG A 52 -10.89 4.46 13.27
CA ARG A 52 -11.61 3.19 13.30
C ARG A 52 -10.67 1.99 13.18
N ALA A 53 -9.78 2.00 12.19
CA ALA A 53 -8.85 0.89 11.93
C ALA A 53 -7.72 0.79 12.96
N ARG A 54 -7.41 1.86 13.71
CA ARG A 54 -6.38 1.83 14.78
C ARG A 54 -6.67 0.76 15.84
N LYS A 55 -7.95 0.54 16.16
CA LYS A 55 -8.36 -0.47 17.14
C LYS A 55 -8.03 -1.89 16.69
N ASP A 56 -8.12 -2.14 15.39
CA ASP A 56 -7.83 -3.44 14.79
C ASP A 56 -6.32 -3.66 14.62
N LEU A 57 -5.55 -2.58 14.55
CA LEU A 57 -4.08 -2.58 14.44
C LEU A 57 -3.38 -2.46 15.81
N ARG A 58 -3.98 -3.04 16.86
CA ARG A 58 -3.36 -3.12 18.18
C ARG A 58 -2.33 -4.24 18.23
N ILE A 59 -1.22 -3.97 18.90
CA ILE A 59 -0.21 -4.97 19.22
C ILE A 59 -0.03 -5.05 20.73
N ILE A 60 0.18 -6.28 21.20
CA ILE A 60 0.45 -6.57 22.61
C ILE A 60 1.95 -6.76 22.74
N VAL A 61 2.58 -5.96 23.59
CA VAL A 61 3.97 -6.14 24.02
C VAL A 61 3.98 -6.47 25.51
N HIS A 62 5.15 -6.71 26.09
CA HIS A 62 5.25 -7.03 27.52
C HIS A 62 4.52 -5.98 28.38
N CYS A 63 3.48 -6.43 29.08
CA CYS A 63 2.66 -5.64 30.00
C CYS A 63 1.96 -4.39 29.42
N ARG A 64 1.92 -4.21 28.09
CA ARG A 64 1.29 -3.02 27.46
C ARG A 64 0.69 -3.34 26.09
N VAL A 65 -0.29 -2.52 25.70
CA VAL A 65 -0.90 -2.54 24.37
C VAL A 65 -0.57 -1.22 23.67
N TYR A 66 -0.13 -1.30 22.42
CA TYR A 66 0.14 -0.15 21.57
C TYR A 66 -0.73 -0.19 20.31
N GLU A 67 -1.03 0.98 19.77
CA GLU A 67 -1.80 1.16 18.53
C GLU A 67 -0.90 1.74 17.45
N TYR A 68 -1.05 1.24 16.22
CA TYR A 68 -0.43 1.86 15.06
C TYR A 68 -1.23 3.08 14.60
N PHE A 69 -0.56 4.23 14.49
CA PHE A 69 -1.11 5.45 13.89
C PHE A 69 -0.90 5.52 12.38
N ILE A 70 0.04 4.71 11.89
CA ILE A 70 0.53 4.66 10.53
C ILE A 70 0.43 3.21 10.07
N ILE A 71 0.15 2.96 8.79
CA ILE A 71 -0.03 1.60 8.26
C ILE A 71 1.23 0.76 8.55
N PRO A 72 1.12 -0.31 9.34
CA PRO A 72 2.22 -1.23 9.56
C PRO A 72 2.42 -2.13 8.34
N PHE A 73 3.61 -2.72 8.23
CA PHE A 73 3.84 -3.81 7.30
C PHE A 73 2.96 -5.01 7.62
N ASP A 74 2.73 -5.86 6.61
CA ASP A 74 2.03 -7.15 6.74
C ASP A 74 0.50 -7.05 6.92
N ILE A 75 -0.10 -5.91 6.54
CA ILE A 75 -1.56 -5.76 6.42
C ILE A 75 -2.01 -6.10 5.00
N LYS A 76 -2.95 -7.04 4.91
CA LYS A 76 -3.48 -7.58 3.64
C LYS A 76 -3.94 -6.52 2.64
N ASN A 77 -4.56 -5.44 3.13
CA ASN A 77 -5.12 -4.38 2.28
C ASN A 77 -4.17 -3.21 2.03
N ALA A 78 -2.95 -3.23 2.59
CA ALA A 78 -1.99 -2.14 2.45
C ALA A 78 -1.56 -1.87 1.00
N PRO A 79 -1.26 -2.88 0.15
CA PRO A 79 -0.89 -2.65 -1.24
C PRO A 79 -2.03 -2.01 -2.06
N SER A 80 -3.27 -2.50 -1.89
CA SER A 80 -4.45 -1.95 -2.55
C SER A 80 -4.70 -0.49 -2.19
N HIS A 81 -4.52 -0.14 -0.91
CA HIS A 81 -4.62 1.23 -0.45
C HIS A 81 -3.52 2.12 -1.04
N PHE A 82 -2.28 1.64 -1.07
CA PHE A 82 -1.16 2.37 -1.65
C PHE A 82 -1.34 2.61 -3.15
N GLN A 83 -1.79 1.59 -3.91
CA GLN A 83 -2.09 1.75 -5.33
C GLN A 83 -3.17 2.81 -5.57
N ARG A 84 -4.25 2.80 -4.77
CA ARG A 84 -5.33 3.78 -4.88
C ARG A 84 -4.81 5.19 -4.62
N MET A 85 -4.05 5.37 -3.55
CA MET A 85 -3.45 6.64 -3.19
C MET A 85 -2.58 7.18 -4.34
N MET A 86 -1.70 6.35 -4.89
CA MET A 86 -0.83 6.78 -5.99
C MET A 86 -1.63 7.12 -7.27
N ASN A 87 -2.71 6.39 -7.55
CA ASN A 87 -3.62 6.71 -8.65
C ASN A 87 -4.37 8.05 -8.43
N GLU A 88 -4.62 8.44 -7.18
CA GLU A 88 -5.24 9.72 -6.82
C GLU A 88 -4.24 10.88 -6.85
N ILE A 89 -2.97 10.64 -6.51
CA ILE A 89 -1.91 11.66 -6.50
C ILE A 89 -1.43 12.00 -7.92
N PHE A 90 -1.35 10.99 -8.80
CA PHE A 90 -0.81 11.15 -10.16
C PHE A 90 -1.85 10.82 -11.26
N PRO A 91 -3.01 11.50 -11.29
CA PRO A 91 -4.06 11.18 -12.25
C PRO A 91 -3.66 11.53 -13.68
N GLU A 92 -2.95 12.64 -13.89
CA GLU A 92 -2.59 13.18 -15.20
C GLU A 92 -1.48 12.33 -15.84
N GLU A 93 -0.39 12.10 -15.10
CA GLU A 93 0.77 11.33 -15.56
C GLU A 93 0.38 9.89 -15.88
N ARG A 94 -0.61 9.34 -15.17
CA ARG A 94 -1.17 8.01 -15.45
C ARG A 94 -2.07 8.04 -16.67
N SER A 95 -2.87 9.08 -16.87
CA SER A 95 -3.77 9.21 -18.02
C SER A 95 -3.00 9.32 -19.34
N GLU A 96 -1.86 9.99 -19.30
CA GLU A 96 -0.95 10.17 -20.44
C GLU A 96 0.01 8.99 -20.61
N GLY A 97 0.09 8.08 -19.63
CA GLY A 97 0.91 6.88 -19.68
C GLY A 97 2.38 7.08 -19.31
N TRP A 98 2.75 8.23 -18.74
CA TRP A 98 4.10 8.53 -18.28
C TRP A 98 4.45 7.83 -16.97
N LEU A 99 3.46 7.61 -16.10
CA LEU A 99 3.66 7.01 -14.80
C LEU A 99 2.95 5.67 -14.68
N ILE A 100 3.70 4.70 -14.15
CA ILE A 100 3.16 3.42 -13.74
C ILE A 100 3.60 3.16 -12.30
N ILE A 101 2.65 2.73 -11.48
CA ILE A 101 2.79 2.47 -10.04
C ILE A 101 2.56 0.98 -9.79
#